data_AF-A0A178DJW0-F1
#
_entry.id   AF-A0A178DJW0-F1
#
_cell.length_a   1.000
_cell.length_b   1.000
_cell.length_c   1.000
_cell.angle_alpha   90.00
_cell.angle_beta   90.00
_cell.angle_gamma   90.00
#
_symmetry.space_group_name_H-M   'P 1'
#
loop_
_entity.id
_entity.type
_entity.pdbx_description
1 polymer ?
#
loop_
_entity_poly.entity_id
_entity_poly.type
_entity_poly.pdbx_seq_one_letter_code
_entity_poly.pdbx_strand_id
1 'polypeptide(L)'
;MSRLPNILSIAVLVFSLALVAISIAVIYLTAHGIQLTQDAAPAGRHTWYRGPNWDPDNKSQIELKYDSANEGVIIAGAVVALFTGLTSTVGYFFTRETSKPGGSKSILSLLLLPSTIATIVTIIALIFSSIIYSTDNSGSCWWENGYNNGATLTCTRELATCNIAKYFVDIDRSKLNPACGPAQTGRHLVAALFGVSGALLGVSGAKFLLSRSQPNDFVETADERVARLQRGNGDGY
;
A
#
# COMPACT_ATOMS: atom_id res chain seq x y z
N MET A 1 34.83 8.27 11.70
CA MET A 1 34.06 8.68 10.50
C MET A 1 32.76 7.90 10.46
N SER A 2 31.63 8.59 10.59
CA SER A 2 30.30 8.00 10.84
C SER A 2 29.76 7.27 9.61
N ARG A 3 29.68 5.94 9.66
CA ARG A 3 29.05 5.10 8.61
C ARG A 3 27.52 5.26 8.56
N LEU A 4 26.93 5.80 9.62
CA LEU A 4 25.48 5.87 9.86
C LEU A 4 24.70 6.66 8.79
N PRO A 5 25.13 7.86 8.31
CA PRO A 5 24.37 8.63 7.31
C PRO A 5 24.32 7.94 5.93
N ASN A 6 25.39 7.23 5.57
CA ASN A 6 25.45 6.45 4.34
C ASN A 6 24.53 5.23 4.41
N ILE A 7 24.54 4.50 5.54
CA ILE A 7 23.65 3.36 5.76
C ILE A 7 22.18 3.79 5.66
N LEU A 8 21.80 4.90 6.30
CA LEU A 8 20.43 5.41 6.25
C LEU A 8 20.03 5.82 4.82
N SER A 9 20.92 6.43 4.05
CA SER A 9 20.62 6.85 2.68
C SER A 9 20.46 5.65 1.74
N ILE A 10 21.27 4.59 1.90
CA ILE A 10 21.09 3.33 1.16
C ILE A 10 19.79 2.65 1.57
N ALA A 11 19.46 2.63 2.87
CA ALA A 11 18.21 2.06 3.37
C ALA A 11 16.98 2.77 2.78
N VAL A 12 16.98 4.11 2.71
CA VAL A 12 15.91 4.88 2.02
C VAL A 12 15.74 4.40 0.58
N LEU A 13 16.83 4.27 -0.18
CA LEU A 13 16.77 3.82 -1.57
C LEU A 13 16.19 2.40 -1.69
N VAL A 14 16.67 1.46 -0.86
CA VAL A 14 16.19 0.06 -0.88
C VAL A 14 14.70 -0.01 -0.54
N PHE A 15 14.25 0.66 0.52
CA PHE A 15 12.83 0.67 0.90
C PHE A 15 11.97 1.38 -0.14
N SER A 16 12.48 2.44 -0.80
CA SER A 16 11.77 3.14 -1.87
C SER A 16 11.54 2.23 -3.08
N LEU A 17 12.58 1.51 -3.53
CA LEU A 17 12.48 0.57 -4.64
C LEU A 17 11.58 -0.63 -4.31
N ALA A 18 11.69 -1.15 -3.08
CA ALA A 18 10.79 -2.20 -2.60
C ALA A 18 9.33 -1.72 -2.59
N LEU A 19 9.07 -0.49 -2.14
CA LEU A 19 7.74 0.10 -2.13
C LEU A 19 7.16 0.22 -3.54
N VAL A 20 7.96 0.66 -4.52
CA VAL A 20 7.56 0.71 -5.94
C VAL A 20 7.19 -0.69 -6.45
N ALA A 21 8.05 -1.68 -6.22
CA ALA A 21 7.83 -3.04 -6.70
C ALA A 21 6.57 -3.68 -6.09
N ILE A 22 6.38 -3.55 -4.77
CA ILE A 22 5.21 -4.09 -4.07
C ILE A 22 3.94 -3.35 -4.51
N SER A 23 3.97 -2.03 -4.67
CA SER A 23 2.83 -1.26 -5.16
C SER A 23 2.38 -1.71 -6.55
N ILE A 24 3.31 -1.91 -7.49
CA ILE A 24 2.99 -2.42 -8.83
C ILE A 24 2.35 -3.82 -8.73
N ALA A 25 2.92 -4.69 -7.91
CA ALA A 25 2.38 -6.04 -7.69
C ALA A 25 0.96 -6.00 -7.11
N VAL A 26 0.68 -5.15 -6.12
CA VAL A 26 -0.65 -4.99 -5.53
C VAL A 26 -1.65 -4.48 -6.57
N ILE A 27 -1.30 -3.45 -7.34
CA ILE A 27 -2.18 -2.90 -8.37
C ILE A 27 -2.49 -3.96 -9.41
N TYR A 28 -1.47 -4.65 -9.92
CA TYR A 28 -1.63 -5.70 -10.92
C TYR A 28 -2.48 -6.85 -10.41
N LEU A 29 -2.16 -7.42 -9.23
CA LEU A 29 -2.88 -8.56 -8.66
C LEU A 29 -4.33 -8.21 -8.30
N THR A 30 -4.58 -6.99 -7.81
CA THR A 30 -5.95 -6.55 -7.50
C THR A 30 -6.76 -6.38 -8.79
N ALA A 31 -6.21 -5.71 -9.81
CA ALA A 31 -6.89 -5.53 -11.09
C ALA A 31 -7.11 -6.86 -11.83
N HIS A 32 -6.10 -7.73 -11.85
CA HIS A 32 -6.19 -9.06 -12.44
C HIS A 32 -7.17 -9.95 -11.69
N GLY A 33 -7.15 -9.92 -10.35
CA GLY A 33 -8.10 -10.62 -9.50
C GLY A 33 -9.54 -10.17 -9.75
N ILE A 34 -9.78 -8.86 -9.92
CA ILE A 34 -11.09 -8.31 -10.29
C ILE A 34 -11.62 -8.97 -11.57
N GLN A 35 -10.78 -9.03 -12.60
CA GLN A 35 -11.16 -9.59 -13.89
C GLN A 35 -11.42 -11.09 -13.80
N LEU A 36 -10.51 -11.85 -13.17
CA LEU A 36 -10.68 -13.29 -12.98
C LEU A 36 -11.92 -13.64 -12.16
N THR A 37 -12.22 -12.86 -11.11
CA THR A 37 -13.46 -13.04 -10.36
C THR A 37 -14.68 -12.78 -11.23
N GLN A 38 -14.66 -11.75 -12.06
CA GLN A 38 -15.79 -11.45 -12.94
C GLN A 38 -16.02 -12.54 -14.00
N ASP A 39 -14.95 -13.19 -14.46
CA ASP A 39 -15.02 -14.30 -15.41
C ASP A 39 -15.44 -15.63 -14.74
N ALA A 40 -14.99 -15.86 -13.51
CA ALA A 40 -15.26 -17.11 -12.77
C ALA A 40 -16.61 -17.10 -12.05
N ALA A 41 -16.97 -15.98 -11.44
CA ALA A 41 -18.18 -15.76 -10.67
C ALA A 41 -18.72 -14.35 -11.02
N PRO A 42 -19.41 -14.17 -12.15
CA PRO A 42 -19.96 -12.86 -12.48
C PRO A 42 -20.97 -12.40 -11.42
N ALA A 43 -21.16 -11.10 -11.26
CA ALA A 43 -22.28 -10.62 -10.44
C ALA A 43 -23.61 -10.97 -11.11
N GLY A 44 -24.64 -11.26 -10.33
CA GLY A 44 -25.96 -11.61 -10.85
C GLY A 44 -26.67 -12.68 -10.05
N ARG A 45 -27.69 -13.28 -10.66
CA ARG A 45 -28.47 -14.35 -10.05
C ARG A 45 -27.82 -15.70 -10.30
N HIS A 46 -27.60 -16.44 -9.24
CA HIS A 46 -27.03 -17.78 -9.25
C HIS A 46 -27.96 -18.75 -8.54
N THR A 47 -27.83 -20.02 -8.92
CA THR A 47 -28.57 -21.10 -8.26
C THR A 47 -27.71 -21.65 -7.13
N TRP A 48 -28.30 -21.79 -5.95
CA TRP A 48 -27.66 -22.31 -4.75
C TRP A 48 -28.32 -23.63 -4.34
N TYR A 49 -27.53 -24.67 -4.03
CA TYR A 49 -28.07 -25.93 -3.52
C TYR A 49 -28.31 -25.84 -2.01
N ARG A 50 -29.53 -26.15 -1.60
CA ARG A 50 -29.88 -26.48 -0.22
C ARG A 50 -29.94 -28.00 -0.14
N GLY A 51 -28.99 -28.64 0.54
CA GLY A 51 -28.99 -30.10 0.70
C GLY A 51 -28.54 -30.89 -0.54
N PRO A 52 -28.79 -32.22 -0.58
CA PRO A 52 -28.19 -33.09 -1.57
C PRO A 52 -28.72 -32.82 -2.99
N ASN A 53 -27.79 -32.90 -3.93
CA ASN A 53 -27.87 -32.56 -5.36
C ASN A 53 -28.95 -33.28 -6.19
N TRP A 54 -29.73 -34.18 -5.59
CA TRP A 54 -30.81 -34.94 -6.24
C TRP A 54 -32.22 -34.40 -5.97
N ASP A 55 -32.36 -33.40 -5.08
CA ASP A 55 -33.66 -32.79 -4.77
C ASP A 55 -33.83 -31.44 -5.51
N PRO A 56 -34.63 -31.39 -6.60
CA PRO A 56 -34.79 -30.19 -7.42
C PRO A 56 -35.58 -29.07 -6.72
N ASP A 57 -36.40 -29.38 -5.71
CA ASP A 57 -37.19 -28.41 -4.95
C ASP A 57 -36.35 -27.67 -3.89
N ASN A 58 -35.11 -28.11 -3.70
CA ASN A 58 -34.19 -27.62 -2.69
C ASN A 58 -33.16 -26.63 -3.28
N LYS A 59 -33.61 -25.79 -4.22
CA LYS A 59 -32.78 -24.76 -4.88
C LYS A 59 -33.24 -23.38 -4.47
N SER A 60 -32.31 -22.54 -4.05
CA SER A 60 -32.52 -21.10 -3.84
C SER A 60 -31.91 -20.31 -4.99
N GLN A 61 -32.59 -19.25 -5.40
CA GLN A 61 -32.03 -18.24 -6.30
C GLN A 61 -31.47 -17.11 -5.44
N ILE A 62 -30.21 -16.75 -5.70
CA ILE A 62 -29.48 -15.77 -4.89
C ILE A 62 -28.84 -14.76 -5.81
N GLU A 63 -28.94 -13.49 -5.43
CA GLU A 63 -28.25 -12.40 -6.13
C GLU A 63 -26.88 -12.15 -5.47
N LEU A 64 -25.80 -12.38 -6.23
CA LEU A 64 -24.44 -12.02 -5.84
C LEU A 64 -24.13 -10.59 -6.30
N LYS A 65 -23.76 -9.73 -5.35
CA LYS A 65 -23.28 -8.37 -5.59
C LYS A 65 -21.86 -8.22 -5.10
N TYR A 66 -21.09 -7.41 -5.82
CA TYR A 66 -19.74 -7.05 -5.44
C TYR A 66 -19.70 -5.71 -4.73
N ASP A 67 -19.13 -5.69 -3.54
CA ASP A 67 -18.67 -4.46 -2.91
C ASP A 67 -17.25 -4.16 -3.40
N SER A 68 -17.10 -3.09 -4.19
CA SER A 68 -15.82 -2.65 -4.74
C SER A 68 -15.06 -1.67 -3.84
N ALA A 69 -15.62 -1.30 -2.68
CA ALA A 69 -15.00 -0.31 -1.80
C ALA A 69 -13.63 -0.79 -1.29
N ASN A 70 -13.51 -2.08 -0.98
CA ASN A 70 -12.26 -2.67 -0.49
C ASN A 70 -11.13 -2.60 -1.53
N GLU A 71 -11.39 -3.06 -2.76
CA GLU A 71 -10.41 -3.03 -3.84
C GLU A 71 -10.02 -1.59 -4.20
N GLY A 72 -10.97 -0.65 -4.16
CA GLY A 72 -10.72 0.77 -4.35
C GLY A 72 -9.75 1.34 -3.32
N VAL A 73 -9.94 1.02 -2.04
CA VAL A 73 -9.05 1.44 -0.94
C VAL A 73 -7.65 0.81 -1.09
N ILE A 74 -7.58 -0.47 -1.45
CA ILE A 74 -6.30 -1.19 -1.67
C ILE A 74 -5.52 -0.54 -2.82
N ILE A 75 -6.17 -0.30 -3.97
CA ILE A 75 -5.54 0.33 -5.13
C ILE A 75 -5.09 1.76 -4.80
N ALA A 76 -5.94 2.55 -4.13
CA ALA A 76 -5.59 3.91 -3.72
C ALA A 76 -4.35 3.93 -2.81
N GLY A 77 -4.29 3.03 -1.82
CA GLY A 77 -3.13 2.90 -0.95
C GLY A 77 -1.86 2.50 -1.71
N ALA A 78 -1.97 1.56 -2.65
CA ALA A 78 -0.85 1.14 -3.48
C ALA A 78 -0.34 2.27 -4.40
N VAL A 79 -1.23 3.06 -4.98
CA VAL A 79 -0.89 4.22 -5.82
C VAL A 79 -0.17 5.31 -5.01
N VAL A 80 -0.66 5.64 -3.82
CA VAL A 80 0.02 6.61 -2.93
C VAL A 80 1.42 6.10 -2.56
N ALA A 81 1.54 4.82 -2.19
CA ALA A 81 2.84 4.21 -1.89
C ALA A 81 3.79 4.20 -3.10
N LEU A 82 3.27 3.99 -4.32
CA LEU A 82 4.05 4.05 -5.55
C LEU A 82 4.66 5.44 -5.74
N PHE A 83 3.83 6.48 -5.63
CA PHE A 83 4.31 7.87 -5.73
C PHE A 83 5.32 8.22 -4.63
N THR A 84 5.12 7.74 -3.41
CA THR A 84 6.07 7.93 -2.32
C THR A 84 7.40 7.23 -2.61
N GLY A 85 7.38 6.00 -3.12
CA GLY A 85 8.59 5.28 -3.51
C GLY A 85 9.35 5.98 -4.65
N LEU A 86 8.64 6.48 -5.65
CA LEU A 86 9.23 7.25 -6.76
C LEU A 86 9.83 8.58 -6.27
N THR A 87 9.08 9.36 -5.48
CA THR A 87 9.55 10.65 -4.96
C THR A 87 10.75 10.49 -4.04
N SER A 88 10.79 9.42 -3.23
CA SER A 88 11.92 9.12 -2.34
C SER A 88 13.15 8.63 -3.10
N THR A 89 12.97 7.87 -4.19
CA THR A 89 14.06 7.49 -5.11
C THR A 89 14.67 8.72 -5.76
N VAL A 90 13.83 9.61 -6.30
CA VAL A 90 14.26 10.88 -6.89
C VAL A 90 14.95 11.78 -5.86
N GLY A 91 14.38 11.87 -4.65
CA GLY A 91 14.95 12.62 -3.53
C GLY A 91 16.35 12.13 -3.11
N TYR A 92 16.60 10.82 -3.17
CA TYR A 92 17.93 10.23 -2.93
C TYR A 92 18.97 10.74 -3.93
N PHE A 93 18.65 10.74 -5.23
CA PHE A 93 19.58 11.23 -6.26
C PHE A 93 19.87 12.73 -6.10
N PHE A 94 18.85 13.54 -5.83
CA PHE A 94 19.05 14.97 -5.57
C PHE A 94 19.89 15.25 -4.31
N THR A 95 19.69 14.50 -3.22
CA THR A 95 20.51 14.66 -2.01
C THR A 95 21.97 14.24 -2.21
N ARG A 96 22.26 13.36 -3.17
CA ARG A 96 23.63 12.95 -3.50
C ARG A 96 24.39 14.05 -4.26
N GLU A 97 23.70 14.85 -5.08
CA GLU A 97 24.32 15.89 -5.91
C GLU A 97 24.43 17.24 -5.20
N THR A 98 23.51 17.57 -4.29
CA THR A 98 23.55 18.86 -3.57
C THR A 98 24.56 18.86 -2.43
N SER A 99 25.79 19.28 -2.71
CA SER A 99 26.84 19.57 -1.72
C SER A 99 26.65 20.89 -0.96
N LYS A 100 25.55 21.63 -1.19
CA LYS A 100 25.28 22.93 -0.56
C LYS A 100 24.29 22.83 0.62
N PRO A 101 24.66 23.33 1.81
CA PRO A 101 23.87 23.18 3.05
C PRO A 101 22.52 23.92 3.05
N GLY A 102 22.27 24.86 2.13
CA GLY A 102 21.01 25.61 2.04
C GLY A 102 19.81 24.80 1.52
N GLY A 103 20.04 23.73 0.75
CA GLY A 103 18.96 22.92 0.16
C GLY A 103 18.49 21.75 1.04
N SER A 104 19.23 21.40 2.10
CA SER A 104 19.02 20.13 2.80
C SER A 104 17.69 20.04 3.54
N LYS A 105 17.19 21.16 4.10
CA LYS A 105 15.90 21.20 4.82
C LYS A 105 14.71 20.93 3.89
N SER A 106 14.74 21.46 2.66
CA SER A 106 13.67 21.27 1.67
C SER A 106 13.64 19.84 1.11
N ILE A 107 14.81 19.25 0.86
CA ILE A 107 14.91 17.88 0.36
C ILE A 107 14.56 16.86 1.45
N LEU A 108 14.84 17.15 2.72
CA LEU A 108 14.41 16.30 3.85
C LEU A 108 12.89 16.32 4.07
N SER A 109 12.23 17.48 3.91
CA SER A 109 10.76 17.54 3.91
C SER A 109 10.14 16.77 2.74
N LEU A 110 10.82 16.72 1.59
CA LEU A 110 10.41 15.95 0.41
C LEU A 110 10.43 14.42 0.65
N LEU A 111 11.23 13.93 1.60
CA LEU A 111 11.31 12.51 1.96
C LEU A 111 10.32 12.13 3.06
N LEU A 112 10.20 12.98 4.09
CA LEU A 112 9.41 12.66 5.27
C LEU A 112 7.90 12.76 5.04
N LEU A 113 7.42 13.83 4.39
CA LEU A 113 5.97 14.05 4.19
C LEU A 113 5.30 12.95 3.36
N PRO A 114 5.84 12.57 2.18
CA PRO A 114 5.24 11.49 1.39
C PRO A 114 5.29 10.14 2.11
N SER A 115 6.34 9.88 2.88
CA SER A 115 6.47 8.66 3.69
C SER A 115 5.43 8.56 4.78
N THR A 116 5.14 9.67 5.47
CA THR A 116 4.08 9.74 6.49
C THR A 116 2.71 9.52 5.86
N ILE A 117 2.43 10.22 4.76
CA ILE A 117 1.14 10.08 4.04
C ILE A 117 0.96 8.64 3.57
N ALA A 118 1.97 8.03 2.94
CA ALA A 118 1.91 6.63 2.53
C ALA A 118 1.67 5.70 3.72
N THR A 119 2.35 5.89 4.84
CA THR A 119 2.15 5.05 6.03
C THR A 119 0.71 5.15 6.54
N ILE A 120 0.13 6.35 6.58
CA ILE A 120 -1.25 6.58 7.03
C ILE A 120 -2.27 5.96 6.06
N VAL A 121 -2.11 6.13 4.75
CA VAL A 121 -3.07 5.57 3.79
C VAL A 121 -2.99 4.04 3.78
N THR A 122 -1.79 3.49 3.90
CA THR A 122 -1.58 2.04 3.83
C THR A 122 -2.00 1.31 5.10
N ILE A 123 -1.90 1.95 6.28
CA ILE A 123 -2.52 1.41 7.51
C ILE A 123 -4.04 1.44 7.43
N ILE A 124 -4.65 2.49 6.86
CA ILE A 124 -6.10 2.54 6.63
C ILE A 124 -6.53 1.40 5.72
N ALA A 125 -5.82 1.17 4.61
CA ALA A 125 -6.09 0.07 3.71
C ALA A 125 -5.95 -1.30 4.40
N LEU A 126 -4.94 -1.48 5.24
CA LEU A 126 -4.73 -2.72 6.00
C LEU A 126 -5.87 -2.97 6.99
N ILE A 127 -6.28 -1.95 7.77
CA ILE A 127 -7.36 -2.06 8.75
C ILE A 127 -8.67 -2.38 8.04
N PHE A 128 -9.01 -1.62 7.00
CA PHE A 128 -10.26 -1.79 6.25
C PHE A 128 -10.35 -3.19 5.64
N SER A 129 -9.26 -3.64 5.00
CA SER A 129 -9.20 -4.97 4.41
C SER A 129 -9.30 -6.09 5.45
N SER A 130 -8.70 -5.91 6.63
CA SER A 130 -8.78 -6.89 7.73
C SER A 130 -10.18 -6.98 8.33
N ILE A 131 -10.86 -5.84 8.54
CA ILE A 131 -12.23 -5.79 9.08
C ILE A 131 -13.20 -6.47 8.11
N ILE A 132 -13.14 -6.14 6.82
CA ILE A 132 -14.05 -6.71 5.83
C ILE A 132 -13.89 -8.22 5.75
N TYR A 133 -12.65 -8.71 5.76
CA TYR A 133 -12.39 -10.15 5.76
C TYR A 133 -12.88 -10.83 7.04
N SER A 134 -12.60 -10.27 8.23
CA SER A 134 -12.95 -10.93 9.50
C SER A 134 -14.45 -10.92 9.80
N THR A 135 -15.20 -10.01 9.19
CA THR A 135 -16.64 -9.85 9.42
C THR A 135 -17.49 -10.43 8.30
N ASP A 136 -16.89 -11.11 7.31
CA ASP A 136 -17.57 -11.54 6.09
C ASP A 136 -18.39 -10.40 5.47
N ASN A 137 -17.74 -9.24 5.36
CA ASN A 137 -18.36 -7.97 4.95
C ASN A 137 -19.57 -7.57 5.83
N SER A 138 -19.37 -7.43 7.14
CA SER A 138 -20.44 -7.13 8.10
C SER A 138 -21.61 -8.13 8.08
N GLY A 139 -21.33 -9.41 7.81
CA GLY A 139 -22.32 -10.48 7.70
C GLY A 139 -23.14 -10.48 6.40
N SER A 140 -22.90 -9.53 5.49
CA SER A 140 -23.60 -9.45 4.20
C SER A 140 -23.11 -10.49 3.19
N CYS A 141 -21.93 -11.07 3.42
CA CYS A 141 -21.35 -12.16 2.64
C CYS A 141 -21.36 -13.49 3.43
N TRP A 142 -22.46 -13.80 4.10
CA TRP A 142 -22.59 -15.02 4.90
C TRP A 142 -23.21 -16.16 4.11
N TRP A 143 -22.54 -17.31 4.06
CA TRP A 143 -22.96 -18.45 3.23
C TRP A 143 -24.31 -19.05 3.69
N GLU A 144 -24.70 -18.97 4.96
CA GLU A 144 -26.00 -19.50 5.39
C GLU A 144 -27.18 -18.66 4.90
N ASN A 145 -26.97 -17.38 4.58
CA ASN A 145 -27.98 -16.57 3.88
C ASN A 145 -28.30 -17.18 2.49
N GLY A 146 -27.39 -18.02 1.99
CA GLY A 146 -27.55 -18.99 0.92
C GLY A 146 -28.89 -19.73 0.89
N TYR A 147 -29.39 -20.08 2.08
CA TYR A 147 -30.56 -20.92 2.22
C TYR A 147 -31.90 -20.19 2.09
N ASN A 148 -31.86 -18.86 1.99
CA ASN A 148 -33.05 -18.02 1.82
C ASN A 148 -33.23 -17.66 0.35
N ASN A 149 -34.33 -18.13 -0.25
CA ASN A 149 -34.63 -17.81 -1.65
C ASN A 149 -34.85 -16.31 -1.84
N GLY A 150 -34.23 -15.71 -2.86
CA GLY A 150 -34.25 -14.27 -3.11
C GLY A 150 -33.29 -13.45 -2.24
N ALA A 151 -32.43 -14.11 -1.45
CA ALA A 151 -31.39 -13.40 -0.70
C ALA A 151 -30.41 -12.69 -1.63
N THR A 152 -29.87 -11.57 -1.15
CA THR A 152 -28.76 -10.86 -1.80
C THR A 152 -27.51 -11.02 -0.94
N LEU A 153 -26.45 -11.57 -1.52
CA LEU A 153 -25.13 -11.67 -0.90
C LEU A 153 -24.25 -10.55 -1.45
N THR A 154 -23.82 -9.65 -0.58
CA THR A 154 -22.92 -8.55 -0.94
C THR A 154 -21.53 -8.89 -0.44
N CYS A 155 -20.66 -9.29 -1.37
CA CYS A 155 -19.34 -9.82 -1.06
C CYS A 155 -18.25 -8.96 -1.68
N THR A 156 -17.07 -8.94 -1.06
CA THR A 156 -15.87 -8.60 -1.83
C THR A 156 -15.55 -9.72 -2.80
N ARG A 157 -14.78 -9.42 -3.85
CA ARG A 157 -14.41 -10.43 -4.86
C ARG A 157 -13.58 -11.59 -4.30
N GLU A 158 -12.71 -11.30 -3.32
CA GLU A 158 -11.97 -12.34 -2.58
C GLU A 158 -12.94 -13.27 -1.83
N LEU A 159 -13.81 -12.73 -0.98
CA LEU A 159 -14.76 -13.53 -0.20
C LEU A 159 -15.70 -14.33 -1.12
N ALA A 160 -16.16 -13.73 -2.21
CA ALA A 160 -16.99 -14.41 -3.18
C ALA A 160 -16.27 -15.62 -3.79
N THR A 161 -15.08 -15.43 -4.38
CA THR A 161 -14.39 -16.50 -5.11
C THR A 161 -13.78 -17.57 -4.19
N CYS A 162 -13.32 -17.18 -3.01
CA CYS A 162 -12.67 -18.10 -2.07
C CYS A 162 -13.69 -18.86 -1.19
N ASN A 163 -14.77 -18.19 -0.76
CA ASN A 163 -15.67 -18.74 0.27
C ASN A 163 -17.09 -19.04 -0.23
N ILE A 164 -17.67 -18.20 -1.09
CA ILE A 164 -19.10 -18.29 -1.45
C ILE A 164 -19.35 -19.06 -2.76
N ALA A 165 -18.57 -18.78 -3.80
CA ALA A 165 -18.90 -19.20 -5.16
C ALA A 165 -18.90 -20.71 -5.38
N LYS A 166 -18.20 -21.46 -4.51
CA LYS A 166 -18.20 -22.94 -4.50
C LYS A 166 -19.55 -23.58 -4.21
N TYR A 167 -20.48 -22.82 -3.61
CA TYR A 167 -21.85 -23.27 -3.29
C TYR A 167 -22.84 -23.02 -4.42
N PHE A 168 -22.49 -22.21 -5.42
CA PHE A 168 -23.31 -22.02 -6.61
C PHE A 168 -23.19 -23.22 -7.56
N VAL A 169 -24.31 -23.59 -8.16
CA VAL A 169 -24.45 -24.77 -9.04
C VAL A 169 -23.88 -24.50 -10.42
N ASP A 170 -24.12 -23.29 -10.91
CA ASP A 170 -23.82 -22.83 -12.26
C ASP A 170 -22.37 -22.33 -12.42
N ILE A 171 -21.59 -22.33 -11.33
CA ILE A 171 -20.21 -21.87 -11.35
C ILE A 171 -19.24 -23.05 -11.47
N ASP A 172 -18.35 -22.93 -12.45
CA ASP A 172 -17.26 -23.87 -12.68
C ASP A 172 -16.17 -23.70 -11.62
N ARG A 173 -16.08 -24.69 -10.72
CA ARG A 173 -15.08 -24.72 -9.64
C ARG A 173 -13.63 -24.69 -10.15
N SER A 174 -13.37 -25.16 -11.37
CA SER A 174 -12.02 -25.12 -11.95
C SER A 174 -11.53 -23.68 -12.19
N LYS A 175 -12.45 -22.73 -12.37
CA LYS A 175 -12.16 -21.30 -12.56
C LYS A 175 -12.05 -20.51 -11.25
N LEU A 176 -12.54 -21.06 -10.14
CA LEU A 176 -12.53 -20.38 -8.83
C LEU A 176 -11.15 -20.34 -8.20
N ASN A 177 -10.41 -21.46 -8.22
CA ASN A 177 -9.06 -21.54 -7.66
C ASN A 177 -8.09 -20.52 -8.28
N PRO A 178 -8.00 -20.37 -9.62
CA PRO A 178 -7.13 -19.37 -10.21
C PRO A 178 -7.60 -17.92 -9.95
N ALA A 179 -8.86 -17.68 -9.62
CA ALA A 179 -9.36 -16.36 -9.24
C ALA A 179 -9.09 -16.02 -7.76
N CYS A 180 -9.24 -16.99 -6.86
CA CYS A 180 -9.03 -16.78 -5.42
C CYS A 180 -7.57 -16.47 -5.08
N GLY A 181 -6.60 -17.18 -5.67
CA GLY A 181 -5.18 -17.01 -5.37
C GLY A 181 -4.66 -15.56 -5.53
N PRO A 182 -4.85 -14.92 -6.69
CA PRO A 182 -4.47 -13.53 -6.90
C PRO A 182 -5.18 -12.54 -5.98
N ALA A 183 -6.49 -12.73 -5.72
CA ALA A 183 -7.25 -11.87 -4.81
C ALA A 183 -6.72 -11.94 -3.37
N GLN A 184 -6.49 -13.16 -2.87
CA GLN A 184 -5.92 -13.39 -1.54
C GLN A 184 -4.48 -12.85 -1.44
N THR A 185 -3.67 -13.06 -2.47
CA THR A 185 -2.29 -12.56 -2.53
C THR A 185 -2.25 -11.03 -2.53
N GLY A 186 -3.15 -10.39 -3.30
CA GLY A 186 -3.31 -8.94 -3.32
C GLY A 186 -3.58 -8.37 -1.93
N ARG A 187 -4.49 -8.99 -1.16
CA ARG A 187 -4.75 -8.60 0.23
C ARG A 187 -3.52 -8.78 1.14
N HIS A 188 -2.84 -9.92 1.08
CA HIS A 188 -1.67 -10.15 1.93
C HIS A 188 -0.52 -9.18 1.63
N LEU A 189 -0.37 -8.76 0.38
CA LEU A 189 0.64 -7.75 0.01
C LEU A 189 0.36 -6.36 0.60
N VAL A 190 -0.89 -6.04 0.98
CA VAL A 190 -1.19 -4.78 1.69
C VAL A 190 -0.43 -4.69 3.01
N ALA A 191 -0.27 -5.81 3.72
CA ALA A 191 0.52 -5.86 4.96
C ALA A 191 2.01 -5.60 4.70
N ALA A 192 2.56 -6.18 3.63
CA ALA A 192 3.95 -5.92 3.21
C ALA A 192 4.14 -4.45 2.81
N LEU A 193 3.15 -3.87 2.12
CA LEU A 193 3.15 -2.49 1.68
C LEU A 193 3.11 -1.52 2.88
N PHE A 194 2.30 -1.80 3.91
CA PHE A 194 2.35 -1.09 5.19
C PHE A 194 3.73 -1.25 5.86
N GLY A 195 4.25 -2.46 5.99
CA GLY A 195 5.55 -2.72 6.64
C GLY A 195 6.71 -1.97 6.00
N VAL A 196 6.79 -1.95 4.66
CA VAL A 196 7.84 -1.23 3.93
C VAL A 196 7.65 0.28 4.02
N SER A 197 6.41 0.78 3.96
CA SER A 197 6.15 2.22 4.12
C SER A 197 6.53 2.71 5.53
N GLY A 198 6.20 1.95 6.58
CA GLY A 198 6.59 2.24 7.95
C GLY A 198 8.10 2.20 8.17
N ALA A 199 8.80 1.24 7.55
CA ALA A 199 10.26 1.20 7.57
C ALA A 199 10.87 2.43 6.87
N LEU A 200 10.35 2.83 5.72
CA LEU A 200 10.78 4.02 4.99
C LEU A 200 10.56 5.30 5.83
N LEU A 201 9.41 5.43 6.50
CA LEU A 201 9.14 6.52 7.43
C LEU A 201 10.13 6.52 8.60
N GLY A 202 10.40 5.37 9.22
CA GLY A 202 11.34 5.24 10.32
C GLY A 202 12.76 5.66 9.94
N VAL A 203 13.26 5.21 8.79
CA VAL A 203 14.59 5.59 8.28
C VAL A 203 14.63 7.07 7.91
N SER A 204 13.60 7.60 7.25
CA SER A 204 13.50 9.02 6.89
C SER A 204 13.45 9.91 8.13
N GLY A 205 12.70 9.51 9.15
CA GLY A 205 12.62 10.18 10.44
C GLY A 205 13.95 10.17 11.19
N ALA A 206 14.65 9.03 11.22
CA ALA A 206 15.98 8.93 11.81
C ALA A 206 16.99 9.85 11.11
N LYS A 207 16.95 9.91 9.77
CA LYS A 207 17.79 10.83 8.98
C LYS A 207 17.46 12.30 9.28
N PHE A 208 16.17 12.63 9.45
CA PHE A 208 15.73 13.97 9.85
C PHE A 208 16.23 14.37 11.23
N LEU A 209 16.07 13.50 12.23
CA LEU A 209 16.55 13.76 13.58
C LEU A 209 18.08 13.96 13.62
N LEU A 210 18.84 13.10 12.93
CA LEU A 210 20.30 13.25 12.85
C LEU A 210 20.73 14.56 12.18
N SER A 211 20.03 14.99 11.13
CA SER A 211 20.32 16.26 10.46
C SER A 211 20.00 17.48 11.33
N ARG A 212 19.08 17.35 12.29
CA ARG A 212 18.71 18.41 13.24
C ARG A 212 19.61 18.42 14.47
N SER A 213 20.15 17.27 14.87
CA SER A 213 21.05 17.10 16.02
C SER A 213 22.50 17.45 15.70
N GLN A 214 22.90 17.50 14.43
CA GLN A 214 24.16 18.15 14.09
C GLN A 214 24.01 19.65 14.39
N PRO A 215 24.80 20.21 15.34
CA PRO A 215 24.86 21.66 15.46
C PRO A 215 25.20 22.19 14.07
N ASN A 216 24.55 23.28 13.65
CA ASN A 216 24.97 24.00 12.46
C ASN A 216 26.48 24.24 12.63
N ASP A 217 27.32 23.42 11.98
CA ASP A 217 28.72 23.77 11.81
C ASP A 217 28.65 25.15 11.21
N PHE A 218 29.18 26.10 11.96
CA PHE A 218 29.18 27.52 11.66
C PHE A 218 29.72 27.65 10.24
N VAL A 219 28.82 27.73 9.25
CA VAL A 219 29.19 27.98 7.87
C VAL A 219 29.53 29.45 7.91
N GLU A 220 30.82 29.73 8.10
CA GLU A 220 31.39 31.06 7.96
C GLU A 220 30.84 31.61 6.64
N THR A 221 29.86 32.50 6.75
CA THR A 221 29.21 33.08 5.59
C THR A 221 30.28 33.80 4.78
N ALA A 222 30.06 33.97 3.47
CA ALA A 222 31.01 34.74 2.65
C ALA A 222 31.31 36.12 3.29
N ASP A 223 30.32 36.69 3.97
CA ASP A 223 30.44 37.92 4.76
C ASP A 223 31.37 37.78 5.97
N GLU A 224 31.35 36.66 6.69
CA GLU A 224 32.30 36.41 7.79
C GLU A 224 33.72 36.13 7.29
N ARG A 225 33.87 35.46 6.13
CA ARG A 225 35.18 35.32 5.46
C ARG A 225 35.75 36.67 5.02
N VAL A 226 34.92 37.55 4.47
CA VAL A 226 35.32 38.91 4.08
C VAL A 226 35.64 39.76 5.33
N ALA A 227 34.85 39.67 6.39
CA ALA A 227 35.11 40.38 7.65
C ALA A 227 36.41 39.92 8.33
N ARG A 228 36.77 38.64 8.22
CA ARG A 228 38.06 38.11 8.72
C ARG A 228 39.24 38.59 7.89
N LEU A 229 39.10 38.66 6.55
CA LEU A 229 40.13 39.23 5.67
C LEU A 229 40.30 40.74 5.88
N GLN A 230 39.23 41.48 6.13
CA GLN A 230 39.30 42.91 6.44
C GLN A 230 39.93 43.21 7.80
N ARG A 231 39.71 42.36 8.81
CA ARG A 231 40.46 42.46 10.09
C ARG A 231 41.93 42.07 9.91
N GLY A 232 42.22 41.03 9.12
CA GLY A 232 43.60 40.60 8.88
C GLY A 232 44.44 41.58 8.04
N ASN A 233 43.80 42.41 7.22
CA ASN A 233 44.47 43.49 6.46
C ASN A 233 44.53 44.84 7.20
N GLY A 234 43.97 44.94 8.42
CA GLY A 234 43.95 46.18 9.20
C GLY A 234 45.19 46.39 10.07
N ASP A 235 46.03 45.37 10.27
CA ASP A 235 47.23 45.41 11.14
C ASP A 235 48.54 45.46 10.34
N GLY A 236 48.49 45.84 9.06
CA GLY A 236 49.65 45.94 8.17
C GLY A 236 49.83 47.35 7.62
N TYR A 237 50.61 48.15 8.37
CA TYR A 237 51.12 49.52 8.11
C TYR A 237 50.25 50.69 8.54
#